data_AF-A0A2H5YY40-F1
#
_entry.id   AF-A0A2H5YY40-F1
#
_cell.length_a   1.000
_cell.length_b   1.000
_cell.length_c   1.000
_cell.angle_alpha   90.00
_cell.angle_beta   90.00
_cell.angle_gamma   90.00
#
_symmetry.space_group_name_H-M   'P 1'
#
loop_
_entity.id
_entity.type
_entity.pdbx_description
1 polymer ?
#
loop_
_entity_poly.entity_id
_entity_poly.type
_entity_poly.pdbx_seq_one_letter_code
_entity_poly.pdbx_strand_id
1 'polypeptide(L)'
;MGSLEPGKLADIVLWHPAFFGAKPVAVIKGGFVAWAPVGDGMGSTRWSQPLIYRPMFGGLGRAPAALSLAFVAPVTAEARLFERFGLQRRAVPVRNTRRTFKDAMRHNTASPRVTVDPRTLEVTIEGSVVDIPPAEELPLTFRYFIA
;
A
#
# COMPACT_ATOMS: atom_id res chain seq x y z
N MET A 1 -6.77 -2.77 -8.73
CA MET A 1 -6.18 -2.16 -7.52
C MET A 1 -5.39 -0.92 -7.91
N GLY A 2 -5.02 -0.08 -6.95
CA GLY A 2 -4.24 1.16 -7.17
C GLY A 2 -5.07 2.46 -7.25
N SER A 3 -6.40 2.37 -7.36
CA SER A 3 -7.32 3.49 -7.16
C SER A 3 -8.73 2.97 -6.85
N LEU A 4 -9.60 3.83 -6.31
CA LEU A 4 -11.00 3.53 -6.04
C LEU A 4 -11.85 3.81 -7.29
N GLU A 5 -11.95 2.82 -8.17
CA GLU A 5 -12.74 2.90 -9.41
C GLU A 5 -13.56 1.60 -9.58
N PRO A 6 -14.78 1.68 -10.15
CA PRO A 6 -15.58 0.49 -10.45
C PRO A 6 -14.80 -0.57 -11.25
N GLY A 7 -15.05 -1.84 -10.96
CA GLY A 7 -14.38 -2.98 -11.61
C GLY A 7 -12.99 -3.33 -11.05
N LYS A 8 -12.43 -2.55 -10.11
CA LYS A 8 -11.20 -2.90 -9.40
C LYS A 8 -11.47 -3.74 -8.16
N LEU A 9 -10.50 -4.56 -7.77
CA LEU A 9 -10.53 -5.30 -6.50
C LEU A 9 -10.74 -4.33 -5.33
N ALA A 10 -11.66 -4.66 -4.44
CA ALA A 10 -12.03 -3.88 -3.26
C ALA A 10 -10.95 -3.96 -2.16
N ASP A 11 -9.79 -3.39 -2.47
CA ASP A 11 -8.70 -3.15 -1.53
C ASP A 11 -8.74 -1.69 -1.09
N ILE A 12 -9.17 -1.46 0.15
CA ILE A 12 -9.52 -0.13 0.65
C ILE A 12 -8.93 0.01 2.05
N VAL A 13 -8.37 1.19 2.34
CA VAL A 13 -7.96 1.54 3.71
C VAL A 13 -8.85 2.67 4.20
N LEU A 14 -9.50 2.44 5.34
CA LEU A 14 -10.34 3.43 6.00
C LEU A 14 -9.55 4.17 7.06
N TRP A 15 -9.68 5.49 7.08
CA TRP A 15 -8.97 6.37 7.99
C TRP A 15 -9.97 7.24 8.74
N HIS A 16 -9.68 7.47 10.01
CA HIS A 16 -10.23 8.62 10.71
C HIS A 16 -9.33 9.82 10.37
N PRO A 17 -9.87 11.00 9.99
CA PRO A 17 -9.05 12.13 9.52
C PRO A 17 -7.89 12.52 10.44
N ALA A 18 -8.12 12.50 11.77
CA ALA A 18 -7.09 12.82 12.76
C ALA A 18 -5.86 11.88 12.76
N PHE A 19 -5.99 10.68 12.18
CA PHE A 19 -4.96 9.64 12.10
C PHE A 19 -4.54 9.30 10.66
N PHE A 20 -4.99 10.10 9.68
CA PHE A 20 -4.72 9.87 8.27
C PHE A 20 -3.22 9.76 7.99
N GLY A 21 -2.80 8.67 7.32
CA GLY A 21 -1.40 8.38 7.02
C GLY A 21 -0.62 7.70 8.15
N ALA A 22 -1.13 7.70 9.40
CA ALA A 22 -0.46 7.09 10.54
C ALA A 22 -1.12 5.78 11.03
N LYS A 23 -2.39 5.84 11.46
CA LYS A 23 -3.10 4.70 12.06
C LYS A 23 -4.48 4.48 11.43
N PRO A 24 -4.65 3.52 10.49
CA PRO A 24 -5.93 3.28 9.83
C PRO A 24 -6.96 2.63 10.77
N VAL A 25 -8.24 2.89 10.54
CA VAL A 25 -9.34 2.27 11.28
C VAL A 25 -9.57 0.83 10.82
N ALA A 26 -9.41 0.55 9.53
CA ALA A 26 -9.55 -0.79 8.97
C ALA A 26 -8.82 -0.90 7.64
N VAL A 27 -8.28 -2.09 7.36
CA VAL A 27 -7.79 -2.52 6.05
C VAL A 27 -8.77 -3.54 5.50
N ILE A 28 -9.41 -3.18 4.39
CA ILE A 28 -10.33 -4.03 3.64
C ILE A 28 -9.56 -4.64 2.49
N LYS A 29 -9.58 -5.97 2.39
CA LYS A 29 -8.95 -6.74 1.32
C LYS A 29 -10.01 -7.56 0.62
N GLY A 30 -10.12 -7.41 -0.71
CA GLY A 30 -11.12 -8.14 -1.49
C GLY A 30 -12.56 -8.01 -0.96
N GLY A 31 -12.91 -6.87 -0.36
CA GLY A 31 -14.24 -6.60 0.19
C GLY A 31 -14.48 -7.02 1.64
N PHE A 32 -13.50 -7.63 2.32
CA PHE A 32 -13.60 -8.03 3.73
C PHE A 32 -12.56 -7.34 4.60
N VAL A 33 -12.90 -7.04 5.85
CA VAL A 33 -11.94 -6.48 6.81
C VAL A 33 -10.89 -7.54 7.15
N ALA A 34 -9.65 -7.28 6.76
CA ALA A 34 -8.52 -8.18 6.99
C ALA A 34 -7.71 -7.77 8.22
N TRP A 35 -7.66 -6.48 8.54
CA TRP A 35 -6.85 -5.94 9.63
C TRP A 35 -7.52 -4.73 10.26
N ALA A 36 -7.56 -4.64 11.60
CA ALA A 36 -8.17 -3.53 12.34
C ALA A 36 -7.62 -3.48 13.77
N PRO A 37 -7.73 -2.35 14.49
CA PRO A 37 -7.48 -2.32 15.92
C PRO A 37 -8.59 -3.07 16.66
N VAL A 38 -8.20 -3.99 17.54
CA VAL A 38 -9.10 -4.82 18.35
C VAL A 38 -8.75 -4.62 19.81
N GLY A 39 -9.79 -4.45 20.63
CA GLY A 39 -9.67 -4.33 22.09
C GLY A 39 -9.27 -5.63 22.79
N ASP A 40 -9.36 -5.64 24.11
CA ASP A 40 -9.07 -6.82 24.95
C ASP A 40 -9.95 -8.05 24.62
N GLY A 41 -11.13 -7.84 24.06
CA GLY A 41 -12.13 -8.88 23.78
C GLY A 41 -13.00 -9.28 24.98
N MET A 42 -12.69 -8.78 26.18
CA MET A 42 -13.41 -9.08 27.44
C MET A 42 -14.22 -7.89 27.95
N GLY A 43 -13.94 -6.69 27.46
CA GLY A 43 -14.70 -5.50 27.77
C GLY A 43 -16.09 -5.50 27.12
N SER A 44 -17.00 -4.73 27.72
CA SER A 44 -18.39 -4.62 27.24
C SER A 44 -18.53 -3.93 25.88
N THR A 45 -17.47 -3.29 25.40
CA THR A 45 -17.44 -2.64 24.08
C THR A 45 -16.21 -3.04 23.30
N ARG A 46 -16.30 -2.99 21.98
CA ARG A 46 -15.16 -3.23 21.07
C ARG A 46 -13.99 -2.24 21.26
N TRP A 47 -14.22 -1.15 21.98
CA TRP A 47 -13.24 -0.08 22.22
C TRP A 47 -12.51 -0.20 23.55
N SER A 48 -12.80 -1.26 24.32
CA SER A 48 -12.08 -1.55 25.56
C SER A 48 -10.60 -1.76 25.28
N GLN A 49 -9.77 -0.98 25.98
CA GLN A 49 -8.32 -1.01 25.83
C GLN A 49 -7.74 -2.33 26.36
N PRO A 50 -6.60 -2.80 25.82
CA PRO A 50 -5.76 -2.15 24.83
C PRO A 50 -6.23 -2.37 23.39
N LEU A 51 -6.29 -1.30 22.60
CA LEU A 51 -6.52 -1.35 21.16
C LEU A 51 -5.22 -1.63 20.42
N ILE A 52 -5.06 -2.86 19.94
CA ILE A 52 -3.90 -3.25 19.12
C ILE A 52 -4.36 -3.84 17.79
N TYR A 53 -3.56 -3.62 16.76
CA TYR A 53 -3.86 -4.15 15.44
C TYR A 53 -3.78 -5.68 15.42
N ARG A 54 -4.83 -6.33 14.93
CA ARG A 54 -4.92 -7.79 14.81
C ARG A 54 -5.53 -8.22 13.48
N PRO A 55 -5.29 -9.47 13.03
CA PRO A 55 -6.04 -10.05 11.94
C PRO A 55 -7.52 -10.11 12.30
N MET A 56 -8.35 -9.60 11.39
CA MET A 56 -9.80 -9.77 11.41
C MET A 56 -10.19 -11.00 10.59
N PHE A 57 -11.48 -11.32 10.43
CA PHE A 57 -11.91 -12.52 9.69
C PHE A 57 -11.33 -12.63 8.27
N GLY A 58 -11.10 -11.51 7.56
CA GLY A 58 -10.43 -11.52 6.25
C GLY A 58 -8.94 -11.91 6.30
N GLY A 59 -8.32 -11.84 7.48
CA GLY A 59 -6.95 -12.24 7.77
C GLY A 59 -6.79 -13.67 8.32
N LEU A 60 -7.89 -14.42 8.49
CA LEU A 60 -7.88 -15.73 9.18
C LEU A 60 -8.23 -16.90 8.24
N GLY A 61 -7.67 -18.08 8.54
CA GLY A 61 -7.98 -19.33 7.84
C GLY A 61 -7.71 -19.27 6.33
N ARG A 62 -8.71 -19.64 5.52
CA ARG A 62 -8.61 -19.61 4.04
C ARG A 62 -8.92 -18.25 3.43
N ALA A 63 -9.48 -17.31 4.20
CA ALA A 63 -9.89 -16.00 3.71
C ALA A 63 -8.74 -15.20 3.08
N PRO A 64 -7.51 -15.16 3.64
CA PRO A 64 -6.39 -14.46 3.02
C PRO A 64 -6.12 -14.92 1.59
N ALA A 65 -6.21 -16.23 1.31
CA ALA A 65 -5.97 -16.75 -0.03
C ALA A 65 -7.09 -16.39 -1.00
N ALA A 66 -8.35 -16.45 -0.56
CA ALA A 66 -9.52 -16.12 -1.37
C ALA A 66 -9.65 -14.61 -1.68
N LEU A 67 -9.26 -13.76 -0.72
CA LEU A 67 -9.39 -12.30 -0.82
C LEU A 67 -8.18 -11.64 -1.51
N SER A 68 -7.08 -12.37 -1.68
CA SER A 68 -5.85 -11.86 -2.29
C SER A 68 -5.57 -12.45 -3.66
N LEU A 69 -4.64 -11.82 -4.37
CA LEU A 69 -4.17 -12.23 -5.69
C LEU A 69 -2.67 -12.48 -5.62
N ALA A 70 -2.19 -13.44 -6.37
CA ALA A 70 -0.78 -13.60 -6.65
C ALA A 70 -0.48 -13.03 -8.05
N PHE A 71 0.25 -11.93 -8.11
CA PHE A 71 0.68 -11.35 -9.37
C PHE A 71 1.89 -12.12 -9.90
N VAL A 72 1.77 -12.65 -11.11
CA VAL A 72 2.78 -13.54 -11.70
C VAL A 72 3.12 -13.14 -13.13
N ALA A 73 4.22 -13.67 -13.66
CA ALA A 73 4.52 -13.56 -15.09
C ALA A 73 3.42 -14.26 -15.92
N PRO A 74 3.12 -13.80 -17.14
CA PRO A 74 2.13 -14.45 -18.01
C PRO A 74 2.34 -15.95 -18.18
N VAL A 75 3.59 -16.37 -18.42
CA VAL A 75 3.98 -17.79 -18.56
C VAL A 75 3.63 -18.63 -17.33
N THR A 76 3.73 -18.06 -16.12
CA THR A 76 3.40 -18.75 -14.86
C THR A 76 1.90 -18.99 -14.74
N ALA A 77 1.07 -18.03 -15.17
CA ALA A 77 -0.38 -18.17 -15.18
C ALA A 77 -0.82 -19.21 -16.22
N GLU A 78 -0.22 -19.20 -17.41
CA GLU A 78 -0.50 -20.15 -18.49
C GLU A 78 -0.11 -21.59 -18.13
N ALA A 79 1.01 -21.78 -17.42
CA ALA A 79 1.47 -23.10 -16.99
C ALA A 79 0.60 -23.74 -15.87
N ARG A 80 -0.41 -23.02 -15.36
CA ARG A 80 -1.34 -23.46 -14.29
C ARG A 80 -0.60 -24.00 -13.05
N LEU A 81 0.57 -23.43 -12.72
CA LEU A 81 1.44 -23.91 -11.64
C LEU A 81 0.74 -23.85 -10.27
N PHE A 82 -0.16 -22.89 -10.07
CA PHE A 82 -0.89 -22.74 -8.81
C PHE A 82 -1.79 -23.94 -8.52
N GLU A 83 -2.43 -24.49 -9.55
CA GLU A 83 -3.24 -25.70 -9.43
C GLU A 83 -2.36 -26.91 -9.18
N ARG A 84 -1.24 -27.03 -9.92
CA ARG A 84 -0.28 -28.15 -9.76
C ARG A 84 0.32 -28.21 -8.37
N PHE A 85 0.61 -27.06 -7.75
CA PHE A 85 1.22 -26.96 -6.43
C PHE A 85 0.21 -26.73 -5.29
N GLY A 86 -1.11 -26.79 -5.56
CA GLY A 86 -2.15 -26.59 -4.54
C GLY A 86 -2.18 -25.19 -3.91
N LEU A 87 -1.62 -24.18 -4.60
CA LEU A 87 -1.63 -22.80 -4.14
C LEU A 87 -3.04 -22.22 -4.22
N GLN A 88 -3.54 -21.74 -3.08
CA GLN A 88 -4.94 -21.34 -2.94
C GLN A 88 -5.25 -19.92 -3.46
N ARG A 89 -4.23 -19.08 -3.67
CA ARG A 89 -4.40 -17.72 -4.20
C ARG A 89 -4.68 -17.76 -5.69
N ARG A 90 -5.53 -16.87 -6.18
CA ARG A 90 -5.72 -16.70 -7.61
C ARG A 90 -4.48 -16.06 -8.25
N ALA A 91 -3.86 -16.76 -9.19
CA ALA A 91 -2.79 -16.21 -10.02
C ALA A 91 -3.36 -15.21 -11.04
N VAL A 92 -2.77 -14.02 -11.13
CA VAL A 92 -3.16 -12.96 -12.08
C VAL A 92 -1.92 -12.53 -12.85
N PRO A 93 -1.91 -12.66 -14.20
CA PRO A 93 -0.76 -12.29 -15.00
C PRO A 93 -0.59 -10.76 -15.03
N VAL A 94 0.62 -10.30 -14.73
CA VAL A 94 0.99 -8.88 -14.88
C VAL A 94 1.06 -8.53 -16.37
N ARG A 95 0.56 -7.35 -16.75
CA ARG A 95 0.50 -6.85 -18.13
C ARG A 95 1.00 -5.41 -18.23
N ASN A 96 1.24 -4.94 -19.46
CA ASN A 96 1.54 -3.54 -19.81
C ASN A 96 2.79 -2.92 -19.13
N THR A 97 3.77 -3.74 -18.75
CA THR A 97 5.02 -3.29 -18.09
C THR A 97 6.06 -2.71 -19.03
N ARG A 98 5.86 -2.81 -20.35
CA ARG A 98 6.82 -2.37 -21.39
C ARG A 98 6.27 -1.26 -22.30
N ARG A 99 5.05 -0.80 -22.01
CA ARG A 99 4.34 0.24 -22.78
C ARG A 99 3.87 1.41 -21.91
N THR A 100 4.28 1.43 -20.65
CA THR A 100 3.93 2.49 -19.69
C THR A 100 5.20 3.29 -19.44
N PHE A 101 5.15 4.59 -19.67
CA PHE A 101 6.28 5.49 -19.48
C PHE A 101 5.92 6.59 -18.46
N LYS A 102 6.81 7.59 -18.32
CA LYS A 102 6.68 8.65 -17.33
C LYS A 102 5.38 9.46 -17.47
N ASP A 103 4.94 9.67 -18.70
CA ASP A 103 3.70 10.37 -19.07
C ASP A 103 2.43 9.66 -18.58
N ALA A 104 2.47 8.35 -18.37
CA ALA A 104 1.36 7.58 -17.84
C ALA A 104 1.22 7.67 -16.30
N MET A 105 2.17 8.30 -15.59
CA MET A 105 2.11 8.48 -14.14
C MET A 105 1.08 9.55 -13.77
N ARG A 106 0.03 9.16 -13.03
CA ARG A 106 -0.99 10.11 -12.58
C ARG A 106 -0.40 11.15 -11.62
N HIS A 107 -0.67 12.42 -11.91
CA HIS A 107 -0.19 13.59 -11.16
C HIS A 107 1.34 13.75 -11.09
N ASN A 108 2.14 12.93 -11.80
CA ASN A 108 3.60 12.87 -11.64
C ASN A 108 4.32 12.64 -12.98
N THR A 109 3.90 13.35 -14.02
CA THR A 109 4.42 13.19 -15.40
C THR A 109 5.69 13.98 -15.70
N ALA A 110 6.11 14.89 -14.82
CA ALA A 110 7.23 15.80 -15.07
C ALA A 110 8.55 15.06 -15.32
N SER A 111 9.21 15.34 -16.46
CA SER A 111 10.52 14.80 -16.84
C SER A 111 11.51 15.93 -17.15
N PRO A 112 11.87 16.75 -16.14
CA PRO A 112 12.75 17.89 -16.35
C PRO A 112 14.20 17.46 -16.61
N ARG A 113 15.00 18.39 -17.14
CA ARG A 113 16.46 18.25 -17.17
C ARG A 113 17.00 18.37 -15.75
N VAL A 114 17.58 17.27 -15.26
CA VAL A 114 18.29 17.20 -13.97
C VAL A 114 19.78 17.11 -14.26
N THR A 115 20.57 17.98 -13.64
CA THR A 115 22.05 17.93 -13.71
C THR A 115 22.61 17.80 -12.30
N VAL A 116 23.64 16.97 -12.13
CA VAL A 116 24.35 16.79 -10.87
C VAL A 116 25.81 17.12 -11.10
N ASP A 117 26.36 18.06 -10.32
CA ASP A 117 27.79 18.37 -10.36
C ASP A 117 28.59 17.20 -9.75
N PRO A 118 29.55 16.59 -10.47
CA PRO A 118 30.27 15.41 -10.00
C PRO A 118 31.25 15.69 -8.85
N ARG A 119 31.58 16.96 -8.57
CA ARG A 119 32.51 17.38 -7.53
C ARG A 119 31.78 17.88 -6.29
N THR A 120 30.79 18.75 -6.46
CA THR A 120 30.05 19.38 -5.35
C THR A 120 28.79 18.61 -4.96
N LEU A 121 28.32 17.68 -5.82
CA LEU A 121 27.05 16.97 -5.69
C LEU A 121 25.81 17.89 -5.73
N GLU A 122 25.98 19.15 -6.14
CA GLU A 122 24.88 20.08 -6.30
C GLU A 122 23.94 19.59 -7.41
N VAL A 123 22.64 19.62 -7.12
CA VAL A 123 21.59 19.20 -8.04
C VAL A 123 20.89 20.43 -8.58
N THR A 124 20.78 20.53 -9.90
CA THR A 124 19.97 21.56 -10.59
C THR A 124 18.84 20.91 -11.38
N ILE A 125 17.67 21.54 -11.34
CA ILE A 125 16.48 21.19 -12.14
C ILE A 125 16.14 22.39 -13.01
N GLU A 126 16.16 22.23 -14.34
CA GLU A 126 15.94 23.33 -15.30
C GLU A 126 16.83 24.56 -15.03
N GLY A 127 18.08 24.32 -14.64
CA GLY A 127 19.05 25.37 -14.32
C GLY A 127 18.87 26.03 -12.96
N SER A 128 17.87 25.63 -12.16
CA SER A 128 17.66 26.11 -10.79
C SER A 128 18.24 25.13 -9.78
N VAL A 129 19.05 25.61 -8.84
CA VAL A 129 19.61 24.79 -7.75
C VAL A 129 18.49 24.28 -6.85
N VAL A 130 18.55 23.00 -6.49
CA VAL A 130 17.67 22.39 -5.49
C VAL A 130 18.31 22.57 -4.11
N ASP A 131 17.81 23.52 -3.35
CA ASP A 131 18.22 23.74 -1.96
C ASP A 131 17.02 23.51 -1.04
N ILE A 132 17.09 22.45 -0.24
CA ILE A 132 16.05 22.07 0.73
C ILE A 132 16.75 21.80 2.05
N PRO A 133 16.65 22.70 3.05
CA PRO A 133 17.23 22.47 4.35
C PRO A 133 16.56 21.26 5.03
N PRO A 134 17.28 20.54 5.91
CA PRO A 134 16.70 19.43 6.65
C PRO A 134 15.55 19.91 7.52
N ALA A 135 14.46 19.13 7.57
CA ALA A 135 13.36 19.42 8.47
C ALA A 135 13.74 19.07 9.93
N GLU A 136 13.46 19.99 10.86
CA GLU A 136 13.73 19.79 12.29
C GLU A 136 12.61 19.01 13.00
N GLU A 137 11.38 19.13 12.49
CA GLU A 137 10.20 18.43 13.01
C GLU A 137 9.34 17.90 11.86
N LEU A 138 8.64 16.78 12.12
CA LEU A 138 7.74 16.17 11.15
C LEU A 138 6.38 15.83 11.77
N PRO A 139 5.27 16.02 11.03
CA PRO A 139 3.98 15.51 11.42
C PRO A 139 3.99 13.96 11.39
N LEU A 140 2.97 13.34 12.00
CA LEU A 140 2.80 11.87 12.00
C LEU A 140 3.95 11.08 12.65
N THR A 141 4.64 11.66 13.64
CA THR A 141 5.76 11.04 14.38
C THR A 141 5.40 10.72 15.84
N PHE A 142 6.12 11.28 16.82
CA PHE A 142 6.02 10.96 18.26
C PHE A 142 4.63 11.21 18.85
N ARG A 143 3.84 12.13 18.28
CA ARG A 143 2.44 12.34 18.70
C ARG A 143 1.58 11.08 18.51
N TYR A 144 1.93 10.23 17.53
CA TYR A 144 1.12 9.10 17.12
C TYR A 144 1.72 7.75 17.50
N PHE A 145 3.04 7.65 17.64
CA PHE A 145 3.73 6.39 17.85
C PHE A 145 4.51 6.40 19.16
N ILE A 146 4.36 5.31 19.93
CA ILE A 146 5.19 5.02 21.09
C ILE A 146 6.31 4.12 20.57
N ALA A 147 7.56 4.48 20.87
CA ALA A 147 8.76 3.75 20.46
C ALA A 147 8.92 2.41 21.19
#